data_AF-A0A5E6X4C6-F1
#
_entry.id   AF-A0A5E6X4C6-F1
#
_cell.length_a   1.000
_cell.length_b   1.000
_cell.length_c   1.000
_cell.angle_alpha   90.00
_cell.angle_beta   90.00
_cell.angle_gamma   90.00
#
_symmetry.space_group_name_H-M   'P 1'
#
loop_
_entity.id
_entity.type
_entity.pdbx_description
1 polymer ?
#
loop_
_entity_poly.entity_id
_entity_poly.type
_entity_poly.pdbx_seq_one_letter_code
_entity_poly.pdbx_strand_id
1 'polypeptide(L)'
;MLATAAAAIERDGQASAARRIVMIRGWKTATLLVSNRDFDDAGIAALREFCRARSFDLAYYPGMTVAEANRYNLLDRPWFFDAAQALLSGERAEFLARYKFDVRPTTDDRPYFFHFFKWRSLPELLALKAQGGLSMLEWGYPVLIATLLQSSVAAVLLILAPLWVARRRQRRSRNAALARFELRVVSYFAAIGFAFMFVEIAFIQKFTLFLSHPLYSVAVTLSAFLIFAGLGSRYSGRRRGDIGTGVGPRHPLARPVLAICAIALLYLIALPPLFQLLAPVGTLARFGICAALVAPLAFAMGMPFPLGLGRVSARAEALVPIAWGVNACVSVVAAVLATLLAIHLGFTVVLLLALLLYLAAAVAFP
;
A
#
# COMPACT_ATOMS: atom_id res chain seq x y z
N MET A 1 0.65 -19.02 -2.55
CA MET A 1 1.25 -19.56 -1.30
C MET A 1 2.59 -20.20 -1.62
N LEU A 2 2.61 -21.22 -2.48
CA LEU A 2 3.85 -21.94 -2.83
C LEU A 2 4.99 -21.03 -3.29
N ALA A 3 4.73 -20.15 -4.27
CA ALA A 3 5.73 -19.21 -4.77
C ALA A 3 6.28 -18.29 -3.66
N THR A 4 5.40 -17.79 -2.77
CA THR A 4 5.78 -16.98 -1.60
C THR A 4 6.66 -17.76 -0.64
N ALA A 5 6.28 -19.00 -0.29
CA ALA A 5 7.06 -19.85 0.62
C ALA A 5 8.44 -20.17 0.04
N ALA A 6 8.51 -20.53 -1.24
CA ALA A 6 9.76 -20.82 -1.92
C ALA A 6 10.71 -19.60 -1.91
N ALA A 7 10.19 -18.42 -2.26
CA ALA A 7 10.96 -17.19 -2.25
C ALA A 7 11.41 -16.77 -0.84
N ALA A 8 10.62 -17.07 0.20
CA ALA A 8 10.99 -16.80 1.59
C ALA A 8 12.16 -17.69 2.03
N ILE A 9 12.12 -18.99 1.73
CA ILE A 9 13.20 -19.95 2.05
C ILE A 9 14.51 -19.56 1.36
N GLU A 10 14.44 -19.22 0.07
CA GLU A 10 15.63 -18.82 -0.71
C GLU A 10 16.26 -17.53 -0.18
N ARG A 11 15.44 -16.56 0.27
CA ARG A 11 15.92 -15.32 0.88
C ARG A 11 16.61 -15.53 2.22
N ASP A 12 16.25 -16.59 2.94
CA ASP A 12 16.90 -16.99 4.20
C ASP A 12 18.27 -17.68 3.96
N GLY A 13 18.77 -17.67 2.72
CA GLY A 13 20.07 -18.25 2.36
C GLY A 13 20.05 -19.79 2.24
N GLN A 14 18.87 -20.40 2.22
CA GLN A 14 18.72 -21.85 2.14
C GLN A 14 18.67 -22.30 0.66
N ALA A 15 19.62 -23.16 0.27
CA ALA A 15 19.92 -23.45 -1.14
C ALA A 15 18.83 -24.22 -1.92
N SER A 16 17.84 -24.82 -1.27
CA SER A 16 16.80 -25.59 -1.98
C SER A 16 15.43 -25.54 -1.30
N ALA A 17 14.61 -24.57 -1.69
CA ALA A 17 13.19 -24.53 -1.31
C ALA A 17 12.44 -25.82 -1.68
N ALA A 18 12.82 -26.44 -2.81
CA ALA A 18 12.25 -27.68 -3.31
C ALA A 18 12.33 -28.83 -2.29
N ARG A 19 13.40 -28.92 -1.49
CA ARG A 19 13.60 -30.01 -0.50
C ARG A 19 12.83 -29.79 0.81
N ARG A 20 12.31 -28.59 1.03
CA ARG A 20 11.75 -28.11 2.30
C ARG A 20 10.27 -27.79 2.24
N ILE A 21 9.64 -28.14 1.12
CA ILE A 21 8.23 -27.91 0.87
C ILE A 21 7.57 -29.23 0.44
N VAL A 22 6.42 -29.50 1.02
CA VAL A 22 5.48 -30.50 0.48
C VAL A 22 4.09 -29.89 0.37
N MET A 23 3.32 -30.34 -0.60
CA MET A 23 1.97 -29.86 -0.87
C MET A 23 1.03 -31.03 -1.13
N ILE A 24 -0.13 -30.97 -0.50
CA ILE A 24 -1.22 -31.92 -0.68
C ILE A 24 -2.51 -31.17 -0.95
N ARG A 25 -3.50 -31.85 -1.53
CA ARG A 25 -4.85 -31.29 -1.70
C ARG A 25 -5.92 -32.32 -1.40
N GLY A 26 -7.00 -31.86 -0.79
CA GLY A 26 -8.26 -32.58 -0.75
C GLY A 26 -9.24 -32.00 -1.78
N TRP A 27 -10.52 -32.29 -1.59
CA TRP A 27 -11.60 -31.81 -2.47
C TRP A 27 -11.74 -30.28 -2.50
N LYS A 28 -11.56 -29.61 -1.35
CA LYS A 28 -11.82 -28.16 -1.19
C LYS A 28 -10.61 -27.36 -0.73
N THR A 29 -9.57 -28.03 -0.24
CA THR A 29 -8.42 -27.38 0.40
C THR A 29 -7.11 -27.86 -0.19
N ALA A 30 -6.14 -26.97 -0.25
CA ALA A 30 -4.75 -27.31 -0.48
C ALA A 30 -3.95 -26.98 0.79
N THR A 31 -3.09 -27.89 1.21
CA THR A 31 -2.24 -27.74 2.39
C THR A 31 -0.80 -27.71 1.95
N LEU A 32 -0.12 -26.63 2.30
CA LEU A 32 1.31 -26.43 2.08
C LEU A 32 2.03 -26.60 3.41
N LEU A 33 3.00 -27.51 3.48
CA LEU A 33 3.86 -27.65 4.63
C LEU A 33 5.25 -27.14 4.27
N VAL A 34 5.82 -26.35 5.17
CA VAL A 34 7.15 -25.76 5.04
C VAL A 34 7.95 -26.14 6.28
N SER A 35 9.17 -26.63 6.07
CA SER A 35 10.05 -27.09 7.15
C SER A 35 11.39 -26.33 7.10
N ASN A 36 11.97 -26.07 8.27
CA ASN A 36 13.35 -25.55 8.38
C ASN A 36 14.41 -26.62 8.06
N ARG A 37 13.98 -27.87 7.89
CA ARG A 37 14.81 -29.03 7.53
C ARG A 37 14.27 -29.68 6.27
N ASP A 38 15.14 -30.34 5.55
CA ASP A 38 14.74 -31.13 4.38
C ASP A 38 13.77 -32.25 4.80
N PHE A 39 12.79 -32.53 3.95
CA PHE A 39 11.93 -33.71 4.12
C PHE A 39 12.72 -34.96 3.75
N ASP A 40 12.80 -35.90 4.69
CA ASP A 40 13.44 -37.20 4.50
C ASP A 40 12.47 -38.25 3.94
N ASP A 41 13.01 -39.39 3.55
CA ASP A 41 12.22 -40.47 2.95
C ASP A 41 11.16 -41.02 3.93
N ALA A 42 11.45 -41.02 5.23
CA ALA A 42 10.50 -41.42 6.26
C ALA A 42 9.31 -40.44 6.34
N GLY A 43 9.57 -39.13 6.31
CA GLY A 43 8.54 -38.09 6.26
C GLY A 43 7.71 -38.16 4.98
N ILE A 44 8.33 -38.42 3.84
CA ILE A 44 7.63 -38.59 2.56
C ILE A 44 6.76 -39.86 2.59
N ALA A 45 7.25 -40.97 3.13
CA ALA A 45 6.46 -42.20 3.28
C ALA A 45 5.24 -41.98 4.18
N ALA A 46 5.40 -41.28 5.31
CA ALA A 46 4.31 -40.91 6.19
C ALA A 46 3.28 -39.99 5.49
N LEU A 47 3.74 -39.02 4.67
CA LEU A 47 2.87 -38.17 3.87
C LEU A 47 2.04 -38.98 2.86
N ARG A 48 2.66 -39.93 2.17
CA ARG A 48 1.99 -40.81 1.20
C ARG A 48 0.92 -41.66 1.88
N GLU A 49 1.24 -42.25 3.03
CA GLU A 49 0.27 -43.02 3.81
C GLU A 49 -0.89 -42.16 4.31
N PHE A 50 -0.59 -40.97 4.81
CA PHE A 50 -1.59 -40.01 5.25
C PHE A 50 -2.58 -39.65 4.13
N CYS A 51 -2.06 -39.39 2.93
CA CYS A 51 -2.85 -39.06 1.75
C CYS A 51 -3.68 -40.26 1.27
N ARG A 52 -3.09 -41.45 1.23
CA ARG A 52 -3.76 -42.70 0.84
C ARG A 52 -4.94 -43.02 1.75
N ALA A 53 -4.74 -42.94 3.07
CA ALA A 53 -5.79 -43.22 4.06
C ALA A 53 -6.97 -42.24 4.00
N ARG A 54 -6.77 -41.05 3.41
CA ARG A 54 -7.77 -39.95 3.39
C ARG A 54 -8.24 -39.59 1.99
N SER A 55 -7.78 -40.31 0.96
CA SER A 55 -8.04 -39.98 -0.45
C SER A 55 -7.66 -38.54 -0.81
N PHE A 56 -6.55 -38.05 -0.25
CA PHE A 56 -5.96 -36.77 -0.63
C PHE A 56 -4.97 -36.97 -1.76
N ASP A 57 -4.89 -36.00 -2.66
CA ASP A 57 -3.91 -36.01 -3.72
C ASP A 57 -2.60 -35.38 -3.25
N LEU A 58 -1.50 -36.04 -3.63
CA LEU A 58 -0.18 -35.45 -3.57
C LEU A 58 -0.11 -34.38 -4.68
N ALA A 59 0.30 -33.18 -4.31
CA ALA A 59 0.53 -32.09 -5.25
C ALA A 59 2.04 -31.89 -5.47
N TYR A 60 2.86 -32.00 -4.43
CA TYR A 60 4.31 -31.92 -4.54
C TYR A 60 5.01 -32.52 -3.32
N TYR A 61 6.11 -33.23 -3.55
CA TYR A 61 7.18 -33.47 -2.58
C TYR A 61 8.51 -33.67 -3.34
N PRO A 62 9.67 -33.59 -2.67
CA PRO A 62 10.97 -33.75 -3.33
C PRO A 62 11.08 -35.12 -4.01
N GLY A 63 11.29 -35.15 -5.33
CA GLY A 63 11.41 -36.40 -6.10
C GLY A 63 10.07 -37.04 -6.52
N MET A 64 8.94 -36.36 -6.34
CA MET A 64 7.63 -36.84 -6.77
C MET A 64 7.55 -37.05 -8.30
N THR A 65 6.93 -38.16 -8.71
CA THR A 65 6.64 -38.45 -10.12
C THR A 65 5.23 -38.02 -10.52
N VAL A 66 5.01 -37.72 -11.80
CA VAL A 66 3.68 -37.31 -12.32
C VAL A 66 2.62 -38.40 -12.13
N ALA A 67 3.01 -39.68 -12.12
CA ALA A 67 2.11 -40.83 -11.96
C ALA A 67 1.43 -40.91 -10.57
N GLU A 68 1.95 -40.17 -9.60
CA GLU A 68 1.43 -40.10 -8.24
C GLU A 68 0.50 -38.89 -8.03
N ALA A 69 0.49 -37.93 -8.97
CA ALA A 69 -0.38 -36.78 -8.93
C ALA A 69 -1.79 -37.14 -9.42
N ASN A 70 -2.79 -36.38 -8.97
CA ASN A 70 -4.15 -36.38 -9.54
C ASN A 70 -4.79 -37.79 -9.61
N ARG A 71 -4.88 -38.48 -8.47
CA ARG A 71 -5.42 -39.85 -8.33
C ARG A 71 -6.82 -39.91 -7.74
N TYR A 72 -7.14 -39.05 -6.77
CA TYR A 72 -8.41 -39.13 -6.02
C TYR A 72 -9.40 -38.04 -6.45
N ASN A 73 -8.97 -36.78 -6.44
CA ASN A 73 -9.79 -35.62 -6.82
C ASN A 73 -9.46 -35.22 -8.26
N LEU A 74 -9.82 -36.09 -9.21
CA LEU A 74 -9.42 -36.03 -10.62
C LEU A 74 -9.79 -34.70 -11.28
N LEU A 75 -8.77 -34.02 -11.79
CA LEU A 75 -8.87 -32.88 -12.70
C LEU A 75 -8.44 -33.31 -14.11
N ASP A 76 -8.76 -32.52 -15.14
CA ASP A 76 -8.38 -32.80 -16.53
C ASP A 76 -6.87 -33.02 -16.73
N ARG A 77 -6.04 -32.38 -15.87
CA ARG A 77 -4.59 -32.50 -15.84
C ARG A 77 -4.07 -32.24 -14.42
N PRO A 78 -2.85 -32.69 -14.07
CA PRO A 78 -2.30 -32.52 -12.72
C PRO A 78 -1.79 -31.09 -12.46
N TRP A 79 -2.67 -30.09 -12.61
CA TRP A 79 -2.37 -28.66 -12.52
C TRP A 79 -1.48 -28.24 -11.35
N PHE A 80 -1.72 -28.82 -10.17
CA PHE A 80 -0.98 -28.50 -8.96
C PHE A 80 0.47 -29.02 -8.99
N PHE A 81 0.67 -30.21 -9.56
CA PHE A 81 2.01 -30.79 -9.72
C PHE A 81 2.82 -30.01 -10.75
N ASP A 82 2.23 -29.73 -11.92
CA ASP A 82 2.89 -28.96 -12.97
C ASP A 82 3.28 -27.57 -12.47
N ALA A 83 2.35 -26.89 -11.78
CA ALA A 83 2.62 -25.59 -11.19
C ALA A 83 3.69 -25.65 -10.10
N ALA A 84 3.69 -26.69 -9.26
CA ALA A 84 4.69 -26.84 -8.20
C ALA A 84 6.09 -27.13 -8.76
N GLN A 85 6.21 -28.01 -9.75
CA GLN A 85 7.48 -28.24 -10.45
C GLN A 85 8.00 -26.95 -11.09
N ALA A 86 7.16 -26.23 -11.84
CA ALA A 86 7.59 -25.01 -12.51
C ALA A 86 7.99 -23.91 -11.51
N LEU A 87 7.26 -23.77 -10.40
CA LEU A 87 7.57 -22.76 -9.36
C LEU A 87 8.79 -23.11 -8.51
N LEU A 88 9.11 -24.40 -8.32
CA LEU A 88 10.24 -24.84 -7.49
C LEU A 88 11.50 -25.17 -8.30
N SER A 89 11.46 -25.03 -9.62
CA SER A 89 12.59 -25.21 -10.53
C SER A 89 13.07 -23.86 -11.12
N GLY A 90 14.04 -23.93 -12.04
CA GLY A 90 14.53 -22.77 -12.78
C GLY A 90 13.50 -22.12 -13.71
N GLU A 91 12.36 -22.77 -13.97
CA GLU A 91 11.30 -22.28 -14.88
C GLU A 91 10.34 -21.28 -14.24
N ARG A 92 10.54 -20.93 -12.96
CA ARG A 92 9.63 -20.07 -12.19
C ARG A 92 9.28 -18.78 -12.92
N ALA A 93 10.27 -18.06 -13.43
CA ALA A 93 10.05 -16.76 -14.08
C ALA A 93 9.14 -16.89 -15.33
N GLU A 94 9.36 -17.92 -16.13
CA GLU A 94 8.58 -18.19 -17.33
C GLU A 94 7.14 -18.61 -16.99
N PHE A 95 6.97 -19.46 -15.97
CA PHE A 95 5.66 -19.85 -15.46
C PHE A 95 4.87 -18.63 -14.96
N LEU A 96 5.48 -17.78 -14.13
CA LEU A 96 4.86 -16.57 -13.59
C LEU A 96 4.40 -15.61 -14.70
N ALA A 97 5.18 -15.50 -15.79
CA ALA A 97 4.86 -14.64 -16.92
C ALA A 97 3.68 -15.18 -17.76
N ARG A 98 3.66 -16.49 -18.04
CA ARG A 98 2.64 -17.14 -18.88
C ARG A 98 1.33 -17.44 -18.16
N TYR A 99 1.35 -17.62 -16.84
CA TYR A 99 0.16 -18.01 -16.09
C TYR A 99 -0.95 -16.94 -16.16
N LYS A 100 -2.21 -17.36 -16.25
CA LYS A 100 -3.37 -16.46 -16.44
C LYS A 100 -3.64 -15.54 -15.24
N PHE A 101 -3.22 -15.94 -14.05
CA PHE A 101 -3.38 -15.18 -12.81
C PHE A 101 -2.03 -14.67 -12.28
N ASP A 102 -2.06 -13.60 -11.48
CA ASP A 102 -0.88 -13.13 -10.77
C ASP A 102 -0.60 -14.02 -9.56
N VAL A 103 0.44 -14.83 -9.65
CA VAL A 103 0.88 -15.74 -8.60
C VAL A 103 2.31 -15.42 -8.15
N ARG A 104 2.75 -14.17 -8.38
CA ARG A 104 4.06 -13.71 -7.95
C ARG A 104 4.21 -13.82 -6.43
N PRO A 105 5.41 -14.14 -5.91
CA PRO A 105 5.67 -14.15 -4.48
C PRO A 105 5.33 -12.79 -3.84
N THR A 106 4.56 -12.81 -2.75
CA THR A 106 4.27 -11.62 -1.94
C THR A 106 5.42 -11.29 -1.01
N THR A 107 5.50 -10.03 -0.59
CA THR A 107 6.51 -9.54 0.37
C THR A 107 5.84 -8.66 1.43
N ASP A 108 6.55 -8.34 2.51
CA ASP A 108 6.04 -7.41 3.52
C ASP A 108 5.82 -5.99 2.97
N ASP A 109 6.52 -5.64 1.88
CA ASP A 109 6.32 -4.37 1.16
C ASP A 109 5.11 -4.40 0.21
N ARG A 110 4.69 -5.60 -0.22
CA ARG A 110 3.53 -5.86 -1.08
C ARG A 110 2.72 -7.06 -0.57
N PRO A 111 2.03 -6.96 0.58
CA PRO A 111 1.36 -8.09 1.23
C PRO A 111 -0.03 -8.38 0.63
N TYR A 112 -0.18 -8.25 -0.68
CA TYR A 112 -1.45 -8.43 -1.38
C TYR A 112 -1.60 -9.87 -1.88
N PHE A 113 -1.79 -10.78 -0.93
CA PHE A 113 -1.83 -12.22 -1.19
C PHE A 113 -3.00 -12.66 -2.08
N PHE A 114 -4.14 -12.01 -1.94
CA PHE A 114 -5.37 -12.28 -2.71
C PHE A 114 -5.51 -11.32 -3.90
N HIS A 115 -4.40 -11.00 -4.55
CA HIS A 115 -4.42 -10.25 -5.80
C HIS A 115 -3.97 -11.18 -6.92
N PHE A 116 -4.94 -11.80 -7.58
CA PHE A 116 -4.72 -12.75 -8.67
C PHE A 116 -5.00 -12.13 -10.05
N PHE A 117 -5.56 -10.91 -10.10
CA PHE A 117 -5.98 -10.29 -11.36
C PHE A 117 -4.79 -9.85 -12.23
N LYS A 118 -4.84 -10.22 -13.52
CA LYS A 118 -3.95 -9.71 -14.58
C LYS A 118 -4.77 -9.02 -15.67
N TRP A 119 -4.38 -7.80 -16.02
CA TRP A 119 -5.01 -7.02 -17.09
C TRP A 119 -5.03 -7.73 -18.45
N ARG A 120 -4.00 -8.51 -18.76
CA ARG A 120 -3.91 -9.29 -20.00
C ARG A 120 -5.00 -10.36 -20.11
N SER A 121 -5.53 -10.82 -18.98
CA SER A 121 -6.58 -11.85 -18.91
C SER A 121 -7.99 -11.28 -18.98
N LEU A 122 -8.15 -9.94 -18.91
CA LEU A 122 -9.45 -9.29 -18.92
C LEU A 122 -10.29 -9.57 -20.18
N PRO A 123 -9.74 -9.53 -21.41
CA PRO A 123 -10.53 -9.82 -22.62
C PRO A 123 -11.09 -11.25 -22.61
N GLU A 124 -10.30 -12.21 -22.15
CA GLU A 124 -10.70 -13.62 -22.05
C GLU A 124 -11.79 -13.81 -20.99
N LEU A 125 -11.66 -13.18 -19.81
CA LEU A 125 -12.67 -13.23 -18.75
C LEU A 125 -14.00 -12.62 -19.19
N LEU A 126 -13.97 -11.54 -19.98
CA LEU A 126 -15.16 -10.92 -20.56
C LEU A 126 -15.79 -11.79 -21.64
N ALA A 127 -15.01 -12.46 -22.48
CA ALA A 127 -15.51 -13.40 -23.48
C ALA A 127 -16.21 -14.61 -22.82
N LEU A 128 -15.71 -15.05 -21.66
CA LEU A 128 -16.29 -16.14 -20.87
C LEU A 128 -17.38 -15.67 -19.88
N LYS A 129 -17.90 -14.43 -20.03
CA LYS A 129 -18.94 -13.88 -19.14
C LYS A 129 -20.16 -14.79 -19.00
N ALA A 130 -20.63 -15.39 -20.09
CA ALA A 130 -21.80 -16.27 -20.11
C ALA A 130 -21.56 -17.62 -19.38
N GLN A 131 -20.30 -18.01 -19.18
CA GLN A 131 -19.90 -19.25 -18.51
C GLN A 131 -19.43 -19.01 -17.07
N GLY A 132 -19.67 -17.82 -16.51
CA GLY A 132 -19.25 -17.47 -15.16
C GLY A 132 -17.84 -16.90 -15.04
N GLY A 133 -17.17 -16.53 -16.15
CA GLY A 133 -15.85 -15.88 -16.09
C GLY A 133 -15.80 -14.61 -15.22
N LEU A 134 -16.95 -13.95 -15.02
CA LEU A 134 -17.08 -12.80 -14.10
C LEU A 134 -17.09 -13.17 -12.62
N SER A 135 -17.44 -14.40 -12.22
CA SER A 135 -17.34 -14.82 -10.81
C SER A 135 -15.90 -15.14 -10.41
N MET A 136 -15.03 -15.43 -11.39
CA MET A 136 -13.58 -15.57 -11.20
C MET A 136 -12.86 -14.22 -11.11
N LEU A 137 -13.54 -13.12 -11.43
CA LEU A 137 -12.99 -11.78 -11.31
C LEU A 137 -13.04 -11.33 -9.85
N GLU A 138 -11.88 -11.12 -9.24
CA GLU A 138 -11.78 -10.52 -7.91
C GLU A 138 -12.28 -9.07 -7.94
N TRP A 139 -13.56 -8.85 -7.65
CA TRP A 139 -14.22 -7.54 -7.73
C TRP A 139 -13.52 -6.42 -6.95
N GLY A 140 -12.73 -6.76 -5.93
CA GLY A 140 -11.98 -5.77 -5.13
C GLY A 140 -11.07 -4.88 -5.99
N TYR A 141 -10.33 -5.44 -6.96
CA TYR A 141 -9.40 -4.66 -7.76
C TYR A 141 -10.09 -3.76 -8.82
N PRO A 142 -11.05 -4.26 -9.63
CA PRO A 142 -11.85 -3.42 -10.53
C PRO A 142 -12.62 -2.31 -9.80
N VAL A 143 -13.17 -2.58 -8.62
CA VAL A 143 -13.87 -1.57 -7.81
C VAL A 143 -12.91 -0.46 -7.39
N LEU A 144 -11.66 -0.77 -7.02
CA LEU A 144 -10.66 0.27 -6.72
C LEU A 144 -10.38 1.17 -7.92
N ILE A 145 -10.27 0.58 -9.13
CA ILE A 145 -10.05 1.35 -10.36
C ILE A 145 -11.26 2.23 -10.69
N ALA A 146 -12.47 1.67 -10.63
CA ALA A 146 -13.70 2.41 -10.87
C ALA A 146 -13.84 3.57 -9.87
N THR A 147 -13.51 3.33 -8.59
CA THR A 147 -13.52 4.35 -7.54
C THR A 147 -12.47 5.43 -7.81
N LEU A 148 -11.27 5.05 -8.26
CA LEU A 148 -10.24 6.02 -8.65
C LEU A 148 -10.72 6.91 -9.80
N LEU A 149 -11.32 6.32 -10.84
CA LEU A 149 -11.85 7.07 -11.99
C LEU A 149 -12.98 8.00 -11.55
N GLN A 150 -13.96 7.50 -10.81
CA GLN A 150 -15.09 8.28 -10.32
C GLN A 150 -14.63 9.43 -9.40
N SER A 151 -13.78 9.14 -8.42
CA SER A 151 -13.26 10.16 -7.49
C SER A 151 -12.38 11.19 -8.21
N SER A 152 -11.59 10.79 -9.20
CA SER A 152 -10.77 11.71 -10.00
C SER A 152 -11.62 12.64 -10.84
N VAL A 153 -12.65 12.11 -11.52
CA VAL A 153 -13.61 12.93 -12.28
C VAL A 153 -14.32 13.91 -11.35
N ALA A 154 -14.83 13.42 -10.21
CA ALA A 154 -15.50 14.26 -9.21
C ALA A 154 -14.56 15.36 -8.66
N ALA A 155 -13.31 15.02 -8.32
CA ALA A 155 -12.31 15.97 -7.82
C ALA A 155 -11.98 17.04 -8.87
N VAL A 156 -11.77 16.65 -10.13
CA VAL A 156 -11.53 17.59 -11.23
C VAL A 156 -12.72 18.54 -11.40
N LEU A 157 -13.95 18.01 -11.39
CA LEU A 157 -15.16 18.84 -11.51
C LEU A 157 -15.31 19.80 -10.33
N LEU A 158 -15.18 19.30 -9.08
CA LEU A 158 -15.36 20.09 -7.87
C LEU A 158 -14.25 21.12 -7.64
N ILE A 159 -13.04 20.88 -8.14
CA ILE A 159 -11.94 21.85 -8.10
C ILE A 159 -12.06 22.87 -9.24
N LEU A 160 -12.27 22.42 -10.48
CA LEU A 160 -12.23 23.30 -11.65
C LEU A 160 -13.51 24.14 -11.81
N ALA A 161 -14.68 23.62 -11.42
CA ALA A 161 -15.94 24.36 -11.54
C ALA A 161 -15.95 25.70 -10.77
N PRO A 162 -15.64 25.76 -9.46
CA PRO A 162 -15.61 27.02 -8.73
C PRO A 162 -14.52 27.96 -9.26
N LEU A 163 -13.36 27.43 -9.66
CA LEU A 163 -12.29 28.21 -10.28
C LEU A 163 -12.75 28.85 -11.60
N TRP A 164 -13.49 28.11 -12.42
CA TRP A 164 -14.00 28.60 -13.70
C TRP A 164 -15.10 29.66 -13.52
N VAL A 165 -16.02 29.46 -12.58
CA VAL A 165 -17.06 30.46 -12.25
C VAL A 165 -16.43 31.74 -11.67
N ALA A 166 -15.46 31.60 -10.76
CA ALA A 166 -14.72 32.74 -10.21
C ALA A 166 -13.94 33.49 -11.30
N ARG A 167 -13.30 32.76 -12.23
CA ARG A 167 -12.60 33.34 -13.40
C ARG A 167 -13.54 34.12 -14.33
N ARG A 168 -14.76 33.62 -14.56
CA ARG A 168 -15.75 34.32 -15.40
C ARG A 168 -16.25 35.61 -14.76
N ARG A 169 -16.42 35.65 -13.43
CA ARG A 169 -16.88 36.84 -12.70
C ARG A 169 -15.82 37.95 -12.63
N GLN A 170 -14.53 37.62 -12.64
CA GLN A 170 -13.42 38.58 -12.53
C GLN A 170 -12.75 38.96 -13.87
N ARG A 171 -13.47 38.83 -14.99
CA ARG A 171 -12.96 38.92 -16.37
C ARG A 171 -12.25 40.24 -16.77
N ARG A 172 -12.21 41.28 -15.93
CA ARG A 172 -11.80 42.63 -16.33
C ARG A 172 -10.47 43.16 -15.76
N SER A 173 -9.85 42.50 -14.79
CA SER A 173 -8.52 42.90 -14.29
C SER A 173 -7.87 41.79 -13.46
N ARG A 174 -7.19 40.84 -14.11
CA ARG A 174 -6.45 39.79 -13.40
C ARG A 174 -4.96 39.97 -13.64
N ASN A 175 -4.25 40.43 -12.62
CA ASN A 175 -2.79 40.48 -12.63
C ASN A 175 -2.19 39.08 -12.77
N ALA A 176 -1.21 38.92 -13.66
CA ALA A 176 -0.48 37.65 -13.85
C ALA A 176 0.13 37.13 -12.53
N ALA A 177 0.50 38.03 -11.61
CA ALA A 177 1.00 37.69 -10.28
C ALA A 177 -0.05 36.97 -9.40
N LEU A 178 -1.33 37.35 -9.48
CA LEU A 178 -2.42 36.70 -8.72
C LEU A 178 -2.72 35.30 -9.26
N ALA A 179 -2.66 35.12 -10.59
CA ALA A 179 -2.85 33.81 -11.21
C ALA A 179 -1.71 32.83 -10.83
N ARG A 180 -0.46 33.31 -10.80
CA ARG A 180 0.68 32.50 -10.32
C ARG A 180 0.54 32.13 -8.84
N PHE A 181 0.04 33.05 -8.01
CA PHE A 181 -0.21 32.78 -6.60
C PHE A 181 -1.32 31.73 -6.39
N GLU A 182 -2.45 31.86 -7.07
CA GLU A 182 -3.53 30.86 -7.04
C GLU A 182 -3.04 29.47 -7.46
N LEU A 183 -2.22 29.39 -8.53
CA LEU A 183 -1.63 28.12 -8.95
C LEU A 183 -0.73 27.51 -7.87
N ARG A 184 0.09 28.33 -7.19
CA ARG A 184 0.91 27.88 -6.05
C ARG A 184 0.06 27.38 -4.89
N VAL A 185 -1.05 28.06 -4.59
CA VAL A 185 -2.00 27.61 -3.56
C VAL A 185 -2.57 26.25 -3.94
N VAL A 186 -3.11 26.10 -5.15
CA VAL A 186 -3.68 24.83 -5.61
C VAL A 186 -2.64 23.71 -5.60
N SER A 187 -1.43 23.94 -6.13
CA SER A 187 -0.38 22.92 -6.16
C SER A 187 0.12 22.55 -4.78
N TYR A 188 0.26 23.53 -3.87
CA TYR A 188 0.66 23.33 -2.49
C TYR A 188 -0.33 22.44 -1.71
N PHE A 189 -1.61 22.79 -1.72
CA PHE A 189 -2.64 22.06 -0.98
C PHE A 189 -2.95 20.70 -1.61
N ALA A 190 -2.84 20.57 -2.93
CA ALA A 190 -2.90 19.26 -3.59
C ALA A 190 -1.72 18.36 -3.19
N ALA A 191 -0.49 18.89 -3.22
CA ALA A 191 0.70 18.13 -2.86
C ALA A 191 0.65 17.63 -1.40
N ILE A 192 0.21 18.48 -0.46
CA ILE A 192 0.02 18.08 0.94
C ILE A 192 -1.08 17.03 1.08
N GLY A 193 -2.23 17.21 0.41
CA GLY A 193 -3.33 16.24 0.46
C GLY A 193 -2.91 14.86 -0.02
N PHE A 194 -2.17 14.77 -1.13
CA PHE A 194 -1.59 13.51 -1.61
C PHE A 194 -0.56 12.95 -0.63
N ALA A 195 0.40 13.77 -0.20
CA ALA A 195 1.49 13.33 0.66
C ALA A 195 0.99 12.78 2.00
N PHE A 196 0.04 13.47 2.64
CA PHE A 196 -0.54 13.04 3.90
C PHE A 196 -1.22 11.67 3.78
N MET A 197 -2.12 11.52 2.80
CA MET A 197 -2.85 10.27 2.60
C MET A 197 -1.94 9.12 2.20
N PHE A 198 -0.90 9.36 1.38
CA PHE A 198 0.04 8.31 1.00
C PHE A 198 0.81 7.76 2.20
N VAL A 199 1.29 8.65 3.08
CA VAL A 199 1.96 8.21 4.32
C VAL A 199 0.97 7.50 5.24
N GLU A 200 -0.21 8.07 5.47
CA GLU A 200 -1.21 7.49 6.38
C GLU A 200 -1.63 6.08 5.95
N ILE A 201 -1.99 5.90 4.67
CA ILE A 201 -2.37 4.59 4.11
C ILE A 201 -1.20 3.59 4.18
N ALA A 202 0.02 4.01 3.87
CA ALA A 202 1.18 3.11 3.96
C ALA A 202 1.44 2.65 5.40
N PHE A 203 1.25 3.52 6.40
CA PHE A 203 1.42 3.17 7.81
C PHE A 203 0.31 2.25 8.32
N ILE A 204 -0.96 2.47 7.92
CA ILE A 204 -2.06 1.55 8.24
C ILE A 204 -1.71 0.12 7.80
N GLN A 205 -1.20 -0.02 6.58
CA GLN A 205 -0.87 -1.33 6.03
C GLN A 205 0.37 -1.95 6.69
N LYS A 206 1.43 -1.17 6.93
CA LYS A 206 2.62 -1.66 7.66
C LYS A 206 2.26 -2.12 9.08
N PHE A 207 1.43 -1.37 9.80
CA PHE A 207 0.99 -1.78 11.13
C PHE A 207 0.02 -2.95 11.13
N THR A 208 -0.63 -3.26 10.00
CA THR A 208 -1.41 -4.50 9.86
C THR A 208 -0.54 -5.73 10.03
N LEU A 209 0.73 -5.70 9.60
CA LEU A 209 1.67 -6.79 9.83
C LEU A 209 2.03 -6.95 11.32
N PHE A 210 2.13 -5.84 12.07
CA PHE A 210 2.51 -5.85 13.49
C PHE A 210 1.33 -6.14 14.44
N LEU A 211 0.16 -5.57 14.15
CA LEU A 211 -1.06 -5.75 14.94
C LEU A 211 -1.84 -7.01 14.56
N SER A 212 -1.50 -7.63 13.43
CA SER A 212 -2.10 -8.87 12.92
C SER A 212 -3.62 -8.78 12.67
N HIS A 213 -4.19 -7.57 12.67
CA HIS A 213 -5.62 -7.33 12.51
C HIS A 213 -5.88 -6.02 11.75
N PRO A 214 -6.55 -6.05 10.58
CA PRO A 214 -6.80 -4.85 9.77
C PRO A 214 -7.61 -3.78 10.50
N LEU A 215 -8.70 -4.18 11.20
CA LEU A 215 -9.57 -3.22 11.89
C LEU A 215 -8.83 -2.43 12.98
N TYR A 216 -8.03 -3.11 13.81
CA TYR A 216 -7.24 -2.43 14.85
C TYR A 216 -6.17 -1.53 14.26
N SER A 217 -5.56 -1.94 13.15
CA SER A 217 -4.53 -1.14 12.48
C SER A 217 -5.08 0.16 11.93
N VAL A 218 -6.24 0.11 11.29
CA VAL A 218 -6.96 1.31 10.84
C VAL A 218 -7.31 2.20 12.04
N ALA A 219 -7.97 1.65 13.05
CA ALA A 219 -8.46 2.42 14.19
C ALA A 219 -7.33 3.12 14.96
N VAL A 220 -6.28 2.40 15.35
CA VAL A 220 -5.16 2.95 16.13
C VAL A 220 -4.34 3.94 15.31
N THR A 221 -4.04 3.60 14.05
CA THR A 221 -3.22 4.46 13.19
C THR A 221 -3.95 5.76 12.90
N LEU A 222 -5.21 5.72 12.42
CA LEU A 222 -6.00 6.93 12.17
C LEU A 222 -6.15 7.78 13.43
N SER A 223 -6.47 7.17 14.58
CA SER A 223 -6.63 7.91 15.84
C SER A 223 -5.33 8.61 16.24
N ALA A 224 -4.19 7.92 16.14
CA ALA A 224 -2.88 8.50 16.43
C ALA A 224 -2.53 9.62 15.43
N PHE A 225 -2.72 9.40 14.13
CA PHE A 225 -2.48 10.43 13.12
C PHE A 225 -3.32 11.68 13.38
N LEU A 226 -4.62 11.54 13.65
CA LEU A 226 -5.50 12.67 13.93
C LEU A 226 -5.11 13.43 15.21
N ILE A 227 -4.83 12.72 16.31
CA ILE A 227 -4.42 13.34 17.58
C ILE A 227 -3.11 14.10 17.41
N PHE A 228 -2.07 13.43 16.91
CA PHE A 228 -0.73 14.02 16.86
C PHE A 228 -0.60 15.05 15.73
N ALA A 229 -1.25 14.87 14.58
CA ALA A 229 -1.33 15.91 13.56
C ALA A 229 -2.11 17.13 14.05
N GLY A 230 -3.18 16.93 14.83
CA GLY A 230 -3.89 18.02 15.51
C GLY A 230 -2.99 18.81 16.47
N LEU A 231 -2.18 18.11 17.27
CA LEU A 231 -1.19 18.73 18.16
C LEU A 231 -0.11 19.50 17.37
N GLY A 232 0.38 18.92 16.27
CA GLY A 232 1.33 19.57 15.37
C GLY A 232 0.77 20.84 14.73
N SER A 233 -0.49 20.77 14.31
CA SER A 233 -1.22 21.93 13.77
C SER A 233 -1.33 23.05 14.79
N ARG A 234 -1.75 22.73 16.03
CA ARG A 234 -1.81 23.70 17.14
C ARG A 234 -0.45 24.31 17.45
N TYR A 235 0.61 23.51 17.45
CA TYR A 235 1.97 23.97 17.70
C TYR A 235 2.45 24.97 16.63
N SER A 236 2.17 24.66 15.36
CA SER A 236 2.51 25.55 14.24
C SER A 236 1.74 26.88 14.30
N GLY A 237 0.50 26.86 14.78
CA GLY A 237 -0.32 28.06 14.99
C GLY A 237 0.29 29.03 16.00
N ARG A 238 0.96 28.54 17.05
CA ARG A 238 1.66 29.38 18.05
C ARG A 238 2.90 30.08 17.47
N ARG A 239 3.57 29.44 16.51
CA ARG A 239 4.74 30.02 15.80
C ARG A 239 4.37 30.99 14.68
N ARG A 240 3.08 31.21 14.39
CA ARG A 240 2.64 32.24 13.41
C ARG A 240 3.02 33.67 13.85
N GLY A 241 3.13 33.92 15.16
CA GLY A 241 3.51 35.23 15.70
C GLY A 241 4.86 35.74 15.19
N ASP A 242 5.83 34.85 14.99
CA ASP A 242 7.19 35.20 14.53
C ASP A 242 7.30 35.39 13.01
N ILE A 243 6.28 35.01 12.23
CA ILE A 243 6.31 35.10 10.76
C ILE A 243 5.90 36.51 10.28
N GLY A 244 5.31 37.32 11.17
CA GLY A 244 4.82 38.68 10.88
C GLY A 244 5.89 39.78 10.94
N THR A 245 7.07 39.52 11.50
CA THR A 245 8.12 40.53 11.68
C THR A 245 9.44 40.04 11.08
N GLY A 246 9.72 40.45 9.84
CA GLY A 246 11.08 40.69 9.31
C GLY A 246 12.15 39.59 9.40
N VAL A 247 12.66 39.21 8.23
CA VAL A 247 14.09 38.89 8.00
C VAL A 247 14.68 37.74 8.83
N GLY A 248 14.32 36.51 8.46
CA GLY A 248 15.14 35.32 8.74
C GLY A 248 15.19 34.42 7.49
N PRO A 249 16.36 33.88 7.08
CA PRO A 249 16.53 33.15 5.81
C PRO A 249 15.93 31.74 5.81
N ARG A 250 15.12 31.36 6.80
CA ARG A 250 14.67 29.98 6.98
C ARG A 250 13.22 29.82 6.53
N HIS A 251 13.05 29.09 5.42
CA HIS A 251 11.76 28.67 4.90
C HIS A 251 10.92 28.00 6.02
N PRO A 252 9.70 28.48 6.35
CA PRO A 252 8.95 28.01 7.52
C PRO A 252 8.56 26.53 7.44
N LEU A 253 8.55 25.94 6.24
CA LEU A 253 8.34 24.51 6.03
C LEU A 253 9.62 23.67 6.03
N ALA A 254 10.81 24.27 6.01
CA ALA A 254 12.05 23.48 5.93
C ALA A 254 12.20 22.52 7.12
N ARG A 255 11.91 23.00 8.34
CA ARG A 255 11.98 22.17 9.55
C ARG A 255 10.96 21.02 9.56
N PRO A 256 9.64 21.23 9.36
CA PRO A 256 8.69 20.13 9.36
C PRO A 256 8.95 19.15 8.20
N VAL A 257 9.24 19.64 6.99
CA VAL A 257 9.51 18.75 5.85
C VAL A 257 10.79 17.93 6.06
N LEU A 258 11.85 18.54 6.59
CA LEU A 258 13.07 17.80 6.96
C LEU A 258 12.79 16.74 8.02
N ALA A 259 12.00 17.07 9.06
CA ALA A 259 11.62 16.11 10.09
C ALA A 259 10.79 14.95 9.51
N ILE A 260 9.82 15.24 8.64
CA ILE A 260 9.02 14.22 7.94
C ILE A 260 9.93 13.28 7.14
N CYS A 261 10.82 13.84 6.31
CA CYS A 261 11.74 13.05 5.51
C CYS A 261 12.68 12.21 6.38
N ALA A 262 13.29 12.80 7.41
CA ALA A 262 14.22 12.10 8.28
C ALA A 262 13.54 10.94 9.04
N ILE A 263 12.37 11.18 9.63
CA ILE A 263 11.62 10.18 10.39
C ILE A 263 11.10 9.07 9.46
N ALA A 264 10.52 9.42 8.31
CA ALA A 264 9.97 8.43 7.38
C ALA A 264 11.08 7.54 6.79
N LEU A 265 12.22 8.11 6.40
CA LEU A 265 13.36 7.34 5.90
C LEU A 265 13.96 6.44 6.99
N LEU A 266 14.07 6.94 8.22
CA LEU A 266 14.48 6.13 9.37
C LEU A 266 13.53 4.95 9.57
N TYR A 267 12.22 5.18 9.50
CA TYR A 267 11.20 4.14 9.68
C TYR A 267 11.16 3.11 8.55
N LEU A 268 11.56 3.46 7.31
CA LEU A 268 11.71 2.46 6.25
C LEU A 268 12.72 1.36 6.63
N ILE A 269 13.78 1.73 7.36
CA ILE A 269 14.86 0.82 7.75
C ILE A 269 14.60 0.20 9.13
N ALA A 270 14.12 1.01 10.09
CA ALA A 270 14.00 0.61 11.49
C ALA A 270 12.73 -0.19 11.81
N LEU A 271 11.62 0.00 11.10
CA LEU A 271 10.36 -0.68 11.43
C LEU A 271 10.42 -2.22 11.27
N PRO A 272 10.98 -2.79 10.17
CA PRO A 272 11.01 -4.25 10.02
C PRO A 272 11.70 -5.00 11.18
N PRO A 273 12.94 -4.67 11.59
CA PRO A 273 13.58 -5.36 12.72
C PRO A 273 12.88 -5.06 14.04
N LEU A 274 12.33 -3.85 14.22
CA LEU A 274 11.58 -3.49 15.42
C LEU A 274 10.31 -4.33 15.58
N PHE A 275 9.59 -4.58 14.49
CA PHE A 275 8.40 -5.45 14.51
C PHE A 275 8.74 -6.89 14.85
N GLN A 276 9.87 -7.41 14.36
CA GLN A 276 10.33 -8.75 14.72
C GLN A 276 10.66 -8.86 16.21
N LEU A 277 11.38 -7.86 16.75
CA LEU A 277 11.74 -7.83 18.17
C LEU A 277 10.52 -7.71 19.10
N LEU A 278 9.53 -6.90 18.70
CA LEU A 278 8.34 -6.61 19.50
C LEU A 278 7.15 -7.55 19.19
N ALA A 279 7.31 -8.49 18.27
CA ALA A 279 6.28 -9.47 17.92
C ALA A 279 5.72 -10.25 19.13
N PRO A 280 6.51 -10.65 20.15
CA PRO A 280 5.98 -11.42 21.29
C PRO A 280 5.11 -10.59 22.25
N VAL A 281 5.11 -9.27 22.13
CA VAL A 281 4.45 -8.37 23.09
C VAL A 281 2.92 -8.47 22.97
N GLY A 282 2.23 -8.38 24.10
CA GLY A 282 0.77 -8.43 24.18
C GLY A 282 0.05 -7.29 23.44
N THR A 283 -1.18 -7.54 23.01
CA THR A 283 -1.96 -6.67 22.10
C THR A 283 -2.10 -5.22 22.58
N LEU A 284 -2.36 -5.00 23.87
CA LEU A 284 -2.54 -3.65 24.42
C LEU A 284 -1.26 -2.81 24.32
N ALA A 285 -0.11 -3.42 24.61
CA ALA A 285 1.18 -2.76 24.47
C ALA A 285 1.50 -2.49 23.00
N ARG A 286 1.12 -3.38 22.06
CA ARG A 286 1.26 -3.10 20.62
C ARG A 286 0.50 -1.85 20.18
N PHE A 287 -0.71 -1.59 20.71
CA PHE A 287 -1.45 -0.36 20.43
C PHE A 287 -0.69 0.89 20.90
N GLY A 288 -0.17 0.87 22.13
CA GLY A 288 0.63 1.98 22.67
C GLY A 288 1.90 2.22 21.87
N ILE A 289 2.60 1.15 21.46
CA ILE A 289 3.80 1.22 20.62
C ILE A 289 3.47 1.81 19.25
N CYS A 290 2.38 1.38 18.59
CA CYS A 290 1.96 1.96 17.31
C CYS A 290 1.68 3.45 17.44
N ALA A 291 0.92 3.86 18.46
CA ALA A 291 0.64 5.27 18.70
C ALA A 291 1.93 6.08 18.94
N ALA A 292 2.87 5.55 19.72
CA ALA A 292 4.16 6.19 19.99
C ALA A 292 5.03 6.32 18.74
N LEU A 293 5.04 5.30 17.85
CA LEU A 293 5.76 5.34 16.58
C LEU A 293 5.11 6.31 15.58
N VAL A 294 3.78 6.43 15.56
CA VAL A 294 3.08 7.40 14.70
C VAL A 294 3.30 8.84 15.16
N ALA A 295 3.35 9.05 16.48
CA ALA A 295 3.35 10.38 17.09
C ALA A 295 4.34 11.39 16.48
N PRO A 296 5.66 11.13 16.38
CA PRO A 296 6.61 12.12 15.89
C PRO A 296 6.38 12.47 14.42
N LEU A 297 6.04 11.48 13.59
CA LEU A 297 5.78 11.67 12.17
C LEU A 297 4.48 12.46 11.95
N ALA A 298 3.39 12.03 12.58
CA ALA A 298 2.09 12.69 12.48
C ALA A 298 2.14 14.13 13.01
N PHE A 299 2.86 14.37 14.11
CA PHE A 299 3.08 15.72 14.64
C PHE A 299 3.78 16.64 13.63
N ALA A 300 4.84 16.17 12.96
CA ALA A 300 5.51 16.94 11.92
C ALA A 300 4.60 17.17 10.70
N MET A 301 3.86 16.15 10.28
CA MET A 301 2.89 16.21 9.16
C MET A 301 1.68 17.11 9.42
N GLY A 302 1.35 17.39 10.68
CA GLY A 302 0.26 18.31 11.05
C GLY A 302 0.59 19.80 10.85
N MET A 303 1.86 20.16 10.65
CA MET A 303 2.29 21.57 10.57
C MET A 303 2.12 22.24 9.19
N PRO A 304 2.38 21.58 8.04
CA PRO A 304 2.35 22.25 6.74
C PRO A 304 1.01 22.89 6.38
N PHE A 305 -0.11 22.20 6.63
CA PHE A 305 -1.44 22.69 6.26
C PHE A 305 -1.78 24.07 6.91
N PRO A 306 -1.75 24.23 8.25
CA PRO A 306 -2.03 25.52 8.89
C PRO A 306 -0.98 26.60 8.58
N LEU A 307 0.29 26.26 8.33
CA LEU A 307 1.32 27.23 7.92
C LEU A 307 1.00 27.83 6.55
N GLY A 308 0.65 27.00 5.57
CA GLY A 308 0.23 27.47 4.24
C GLY A 308 -1.07 28.26 4.30
N LEU A 309 -2.05 27.78 5.08
CA LEU A 309 -3.34 28.46 5.22
C LEU A 309 -3.18 29.88 5.81
N GLY A 310 -2.20 30.07 6.70
CA GLY A 310 -1.92 31.37 7.32
C GLY A 310 -1.37 32.40 6.33
N ARG A 311 -0.55 31.94 5.38
CA ARG A 311 -0.07 32.80 4.30
C ARG A 311 -1.15 33.14 3.29
N VAL A 312 -1.99 32.16 2.96
CA VAL A 312 -3.14 32.40 2.07
C VAL A 312 -4.11 33.38 2.71
N SER A 313 -4.45 33.23 4.00
CA SER A 313 -5.35 34.17 4.68
C SER A 313 -4.77 35.58 4.75
N ALA A 314 -3.46 35.74 4.96
CA ALA A 314 -2.82 37.05 5.04
C ALA A 314 -2.74 37.78 3.69
N ARG A 315 -2.63 37.05 2.58
CA ARG A 315 -2.41 37.62 1.24
C ARG A 315 -3.66 37.67 0.36
N ALA A 316 -4.52 36.65 0.45
CA ALA A 316 -5.74 36.52 -0.35
C ALA A 316 -6.75 35.60 0.36
N GLU A 317 -7.47 36.16 1.33
CA GLU A 317 -8.49 35.45 2.12
C GLU A 317 -9.54 34.75 1.24
N ALA A 318 -9.89 35.34 0.08
CA ALA A 318 -10.82 34.76 -0.88
C ALA A 318 -10.38 33.38 -1.44
N LEU A 319 -9.10 33.01 -1.33
CA LEU A 319 -8.58 31.71 -1.77
C LEU A 319 -8.60 30.64 -0.68
N VAL A 320 -8.94 30.97 0.56
CA VAL A 320 -9.01 30.03 1.69
C VAL A 320 -10.01 28.87 1.43
N PRO A 321 -11.23 29.10 0.94
CA PRO A 321 -12.16 28.01 0.63
C PRO A 321 -11.64 27.08 -0.47
N ILE A 322 -10.93 27.63 -1.47
CA ILE A 322 -10.33 26.86 -2.56
C ILE A 322 -9.22 25.96 -2.02
N ALA A 323 -8.35 26.49 -1.14
CA ALA A 323 -7.29 25.71 -0.50
C ALA A 323 -7.85 24.48 0.24
N TRP A 324 -8.91 24.67 1.03
CA TRP A 324 -9.61 23.58 1.72
C TRP A 324 -10.25 22.59 0.75
N GLY A 325 -10.97 23.08 -0.26
CA GLY A 325 -11.66 22.25 -1.25
C GLY A 325 -10.69 21.38 -2.06
N VAL A 326 -9.57 21.95 -2.50
CA VAL A 326 -8.51 21.22 -3.22
C VAL A 326 -7.94 20.11 -2.36
N ASN A 327 -7.54 20.43 -1.12
CA ASN A 327 -6.97 19.43 -0.20
C ASN A 327 -7.96 18.28 0.03
N ALA A 328 -9.22 18.59 0.34
CA ALA A 328 -10.25 17.58 0.61
C ALA A 328 -10.52 16.68 -0.62
N CYS A 329 -10.70 17.25 -1.80
CA CYS A 329 -10.93 16.48 -3.03
C CYS A 329 -9.73 15.59 -3.37
N VAL A 330 -8.53 16.13 -3.24
CA VAL A 330 -7.29 15.40 -3.52
C VAL A 330 -7.09 14.26 -2.52
N SER A 331 -7.38 14.45 -1.24
CA SER A 331 -7.25 13.38 -0.23
C SER A 331 -8.12 12.15 -0.54
N VAL A 332 -9.33 12.35 -1.09
CA VAL A 332 -10.19 11.23 -1.52
C VAL A 332 -9.55 10.43 -2.66
N VAL A 333 -9.03 11.12 -3.68
CA VAL A 333 -8.32 10.49 -4.80
C VAL A 333 -7.05 9.80 -4.31
N ALA A 334 -6.31 10.47 -3.42
CA ALA A 334 -5.05 10.00 -2.87
C ALA A 334 -5.21 8.70 -2.07
N ALA A 335 -6.30 8.53 -1.31
CA ALA A 335 -6.54 7.32 -0.53
C ALA A 335 -6.61 6.06 -1.42
N VAL A 336 -7.38 6.15 -2.51
CA VAL A 336 -7.55 5.05 -3.48
C VAL A 336 -6.28 4.84 -4.29
N LEU A 337 -5.67 5.94 -4.75
CA LEU A 337 -4.42 5.91 -5.50
C LEU A 337 -3.29 5.28 -4.68
N ALA A 338 -3.17 5.61 -3.39
CA ALA A 338 -2.15 5.03 -2.50
C ALA A 338 -2.27 3.51 -2.42
N THR A 339 -3.51 3.00 -2.32
CA THR A 339 -3.75 1.55 -2.28
C THR A 339 -3.38 0.89 -3.61
N LEU A 340 -3.76 1.49 -4.73
CA LEU A 340 -3.38 0.98 -6.06
C LEU A 340 -1.86 1.00 -6.29
N LEU A 341 -1.19 2.09 -5.90
CA LEU A 341 0.27 2.19 -5.98
C LEU A 341 0.94 1.16 -5.06
N ALA A 342 0.40 0.92 -3.86
CA ALA A 342 0.92 -0.09 -2.96
C ALA A 342 0.80 -1.52 -3.52
N ILE A 343 -0.32 -1.84 -4.21
CA ILE A 343 -0.51 -3.14 -4.88
C ILE A 343 0.59 -3.38 -5.94
N HIS A 344 0.89 -2.37 -6.76
CA HIS A 344 1.77 -2.53 -7.93
C HIS A 344 3.24 -2.22 -7.64
N LEU A 345 3.51 -1.24 -6.78
CA LEU A 345 4.83 -0.68 -6.52
C LEU A 345 5.32 -0.93 -5.09
N GLY A 346 4.42 -1.21 -4.15
CA GLY A 346 4.74 -1.47 -2.75
C GLY A 346 4.78 -0.23 -1.86
N PHE A 347 4.72 -0.44 -0.55
CA PHE A 347 4.61 0.65 0.44
C PHE A 347 5.83 1.57 0.43
N THR A 348 7.02 1.04 0.18
CA THR A 348 8.26 1.82 0.12
C THR A 348 8.19 2.87 -0.98
N VAL A 349 7.71 2.50 -2.18
CA VAL A 349 7.56 3.46 -3.28
C VAL A 349 6.48 4.50 -2.97
N VAL A 350 5.35 4.09 -2.38
CA VAL A 350 4.29 5.03 -1.95
C VAL A 350 4.83 6.06 -0.95
N LEU A 351 5.61 5.63 0.04
CA LEU A 351 6.24 6.52 1.01
C LEU A 351 7.25 7.47 0.35
N LEU A 352 8.10 6.97 -0.55
CA LEU A 352 9.06 7.82 -1.28
C LEU A 352 8.35 8.87 -2.14
N LEU A 353 7.26 8.51 -2.82
CA LEU A 353 6.43 9.45 -3.57
C LEU A 353 5.81 10.51 -2.64
N ALA A 354 5.36 10.12 -1.44
CA ALA A 354 4.85 11.06 -0.46
C ALA A 354 5.91 12.07 0.02
N LEU A 355 7.15 11.62 0.21
CA LEU A 355 8.27 12.50 0.58
C LEU A 355 8.60 13.48 -0.55
N LEU A 356 8.61 13.03 -1.80
CA LEU A 356 8.77 13.90 -2.96
C LEU A 356 7.65 14.95 -3.05
N LEU A 357 6.41 14.58 -2.73
CA LEU A 357 5.28 15.51 -2.68
C LEU A 357 5.41 16.53 -1.54
N TYR A 358 5.90 16.13 -0.36
CA TYR A 358 6.20 17.08 0.72
C TYR A 358 7.32 18.06 0.34
N LEU A 359 8.35 17.61 -0.36
CA LEU A 359 9.40 18.47 -0.92
C LEU A 359 8.83 19.43 -1.98
N ALA A 360 7.99 18.93 -2.89
CA ALA A 360 7.30 19.75 -3.88
C ALA A 360 6.40 20.81 -3.22
N ALA A 361 5.71 20.46 -2.12
CA ALA A 361 4.94 21.42 -1.32
C ALA A 361 5.84 22.49 -0.70
N ALA A 362 7.04 22.15 -0.23
CA ALA A 362 7.98 23.13 0.27
C ALA A 362 8.39 24.14 -0.83
N VAL A 363 8.62 23.68 -2.07
CA VAL A 363 8.96 24.55 -3.21
C VAL A 363 7.77 25.40 -3.66
N ALA A 364 6.56 24.83 -3.64
CA ALA A 364 5.32 25.49 -4.05
C ALA A 364 4.71 26.40 -2.98
N PHE A 365 5.41 26.65 -1.87
CA PHE A 365 4.85 27.37 -0.72
C PHE A 365 4.34 28.78 -1.11
N PRO A 366 3.08 29.13 -0.79
CA PRO A 366 2.47 30.40 -1.18
C PRO A 366 3.12 31.65 -0.54
#